data_AF-A0A977PX12-F1
#
_entry.id   AF-A0A977PX12-F1
#
_cell.length_a   1.000
_cell.length_b   1.000
_cell.length_c   1.000
_cell.angle_alpha   90.00
_cell.angle_beta   90.00
_cell.angle_gamma   90.00
#
_symmetry.space_group_name_H-M   'P 1'
#
loop_
_entity.id
_entity.type
_entity.pdbx_description
1 polymer ?
#
loop_
_entity_poly.entity_id
_entity_poly.type
_entity_poly.pdbx_seq_one_letter_code
_entity_poly.pdbx_strand_id
1 'polypeptide(L)'
;MEISQKQARKLKVSPKIVLSPGLEKCCLRASAKTSYQQAEEDIEELMGIKVGHSSLHRLVERTERVRPLVDKSCCNQGSTGNPY
;
A
#
# COMPACT_ATOMS: atom_id res chain seq x y z
N MET A 1 21.29 -0.71 -1.42
CA MET A 1 20.92 -2.06 -1.92
C MET A 1 20.40 -1.85 -3.33
N GLU A 2 21.18 -2.26 -4.34
CA GLU A 2 20.84 -2.05 -5.75
C GLU A 2 20.18 -3.32 -6.31
N ILE A 3 18.96 -3.21 -6.85
CA ILE A 3 18.27 -4.33 -7.51
C ILE A 3 18.54 -4.31 -9.01
N SER A 4 18.91 -5.47 -9.57
CA SER A 4 19.12 -5.60 -11.02
C SER A 4 17.82 -5.38 -11.79
N GLN A 5 17.89 -4.83 -13.01
CA GLN A 5 16.70 -4.64 -13.85
C GLN A 5 15.90 -5.93 -14.07
N LYS A 6 16.57 -7.10 -14.12
CA LYS A 6 15.87 -8.40 -14.23
C LYS A 6 15.03 -8.71 -12.98
N GLN A 7 15.57 -8.40 -11.79
CA GLN A 7 14.87 -8.57 -10.52
C GLN A 7 13.73 -7.56 -10.38
N ALA A 8 13.95 -6.30 -10.77
CA ALA A 8 12.91 -5.27 -10.77
C ALA A 8 11.73 -5.65 -11.67
N ARG A 9 11.97 -6.18 -12.87
CA ARG A 9 10.92 -6.70 -13.76
C ARG A 9 10.16 -7.87 -13.14
N LYS A 10 10.87 -8.84 -12.53
CA LYS A 10 10.25 -9.99 -11.85
C LYS A 10 9.36 -9.55 -10.68
N LEU A 11 9.83 -8.57 -9.92
CA LEU A 11 9.14 -8.01 -8.77
C LEU A 11 8.11 -6.92 -9.16
N LYS A 12 7.99 -6.60 -10.46
CA LYS A 12 7.14 -5.52 -11.01
C LYS A 12 7.33 -4.18 -10.28
N VAL A 13 8.56 -3.86 -9.89
CA VAL A 13 8.89 -2.62 -9.14
C VAL A 13 9.28 -1.54 -10.14
N SER A 14 8.63 -0.38 -10.06
CA SER A 14 8.97 0.76 -10.90
C SER A 14 10.30 1.40 -10.45
N PRO A 15 11.12 1.89 -11.38
CA PRO A 15 12.33 2.63 -11.02
C PRO A 15 11.95 3.88 -10.20
N LYS A 16 12.65 4.09 -9.07
CA LYS A 16 12.43 5.13 -8.02
C LYS A 16 11.44 4.78 -6.89
N ILE A 17 10.89 3.56 -6.82
CA ILE A 17 10.11 3.16 -5.64
C ILE A 17 11.04 2.56 -4.58
N VAL A 18 11.04 3.16 -3.39
CA VAL A 18 11.84 2.73 -2.22
C VAL A 18 11.13 1.62 -1.44
N LEU A 19 9.80 1.55 -1.53
CA LEU A 19 8.98 0.57 -0.83
C LEU A 19 8.72 -0.67 -1.70
N SER A 20 8.60 -1.85 -1.06
CA SER A 20 8.17 -3.03 -1.79
C SER A 20 6.69 -2.90 -2.21
N PRO A 21 6.25 -3.50 -3.33
CA PRO A 21 4.86 -3.41 -3.77
C PRO A 21 3.84 -3.94 -2.75
N GLY A 22 4.24 -4.90 -1.91
CA GLY A 22 3.41 -5.41 -0.82
C GLY A 22 3.26 -4.37 0.29
N LEU A 23 4.38 -3.76 0.69
CA LEU A 23 4.39 -2.71 1.69
C LEU A 23 3.59 -1.49 1.24
N GLU A 24 3.70 -1.09 -0.02
CA GLU A 24 2.95 0.04 -0.57
C GLU A 24 1.43 -0.13 -0.39
N LYS A 25 0.92 -1.34 -0.64
CA LYS A 25 -0.50 -1.66 -0.42
C LYS A 25 -0.87 -1.60 1.06
N CYS A 26 -0.02 -2.10 1.96
CA CYS A 26 -0.25 -2.01 3.40
C CYS A 26 -0.31 -0.55 3.85
N CYS A 27 0.62 0.29 3.40
CA CYS A 27 0.64 1.72 3.69
C CYS A 27 -0.63 2.43 3.22
N LEU A 28 -1.07 2.15 1.98
CA LEU A 28 -2.33 2.69 1.44
C LEU A 28 -3.55 2.22 2.23
N ARG A 29 -3.59 0.95 2.63
CA ARG A 29 -4.68 0.37 3.43
C ARG A 29 -4.72 0.96 4.84
N ALA A 30 -3.58 1.13 5.50
CA ALA A 30 -3.49 1.77 6.80
C ALA A 30 -3.98 3.22 6.71
N SER A 31 -3.47 3.98 5.75
CA SER A 31 -3.85 5.37 5.51
C SER A 31 -5.34 5.56 5.17
N ALA A 32 -5.99 4.55 4.59
CA ALA A 32 -7.43 4.58 4.31
C ALA A 32 -8.30 4.21 5.52
N LYS A 33 -7.73 3.51 6.52
CA LYS A 33 -8.43 3.07 7.73
C LYS A 33 -8.29 4.07 8.88
N THR A 34 -7.14 4.71 9.01
CA THR A 34 -6.77 5.56 10.14
C THR A 34 -6.16 6.89 9.65
N SER A 35 -5.83 7.79 10.57
CA SER A 35 -5.10 9.02 10.24
C SER A 35 -3.67 8.69 9.80
N TYR A 36 -3.00 9.59 9.07
CA TYR A 36 -1.62 9.35 8.63
C TYR A 36 -0.62 9.21 9.78
N GLN A 37 -0.85 9.91 10.90
CA GLN A 37 -0.03 9.77 12.11
C GLN A 37 -0.22 8.39 12.74
N GLN A 38 -1.46 7.92 12.86
CA GLN A 38 -1.73 6.59 13.40
C GLN A 38 -1.21 5.49 12.47
N ALA A 39 -1.35 5.67 11.17
CA ALA A 39 -0.82 4.75 10.17
C ALA A 39 0.71 4.64 10.23
N GLU A 40 1.43 5.73 10.56
CA GLU A 40 2.88 5.70 10.80
C GLU A 40 3.23 4.78 11.98
N GLU A 41 2.53 4.93 13.10
CA GLU A 41 2.69 4.07 14.29
C GLU A 41 2.34 2.61 13.99
N ASP A 42 1.20 2.37 13.34
CA ASP A 42 0.73 1.02 12.98
C ASP A 42 1.74 0.28 12.08
N ILE A 43 2.34 1.00 11.12
CA ILE A 43 3.34 0.43 10.22
C ILE A 43 4.65 0.14 10.97
N GLU A 44 5.07 1.03 11.87
CA GLU A 44 6.26 0.84 12.69
C GLU A 44 6.09 -0.38 13.62
N GLU A 45 4.93 -0.53 14.26
CA GLU A 45 4.63 -1.65 15.16
C GLU A 45 4.49 -2.98 14.42
N LEU A 46 3.74 -3.02 13.31
CA LEU A 46 3.45 -4.27 12.61
C LEU A 46 4.60 -4.74 11.71
N MET A 47 5.34 -3.81 11.11
CA MET A 47 6.32 -4.12 10.08
C MET A 47 7.76 -3.81 10.51
N GLY A 48 7.97 -3.15 11.66
CA GLY A 48 9.30 -2.79 12.17
C GLY A 48 10.01 -1.74 11.33
N ILE A 49 9.28 -0.96 10.53
CA ILE A 49 9.84 0.05 9.62
C ILE A 49 9.14 1.39 9.81
N LYS A 50 9.91 2.46 9.77
CA LYS A 50 9.37 3.82 9.93
C LYS A 50 9.01 4.42 8.58
N VAL A 51 7.73 4.74 8.40
CA VAL A 51 7.22 5.46 7.21
C VAL A 51 6.51 6.71 7.67
N GLY A 52 7.14 7.87 7.46
CA GLY A 52 6.58 9.15 7.92
C GLY A 52 5.23 9.47 7.27
N HIS A 53 4.32 10.10 8.03
CA HIS A 53 3.00 10.54 7.57
C HIS A 53 3.02 11.36 6.25
N SER A 54 4.04 12.21 6.04
CA SER A 54 4.21 12.97 4.79
C SER A 54 4.54 12.07 3.58
N SER A 55 5.22 10.95 3.81
CA SER A 55 5.49 9.93 2.79
C SER A 55 4.23 9.14 2.46
N LEU A 56 3.42 8.81 3.47
CA LEU A 56 2.10 8.19 3.28
C LEU A 56 1.18 9.09 2.46
N HIS A 57 1.12 10.39 2.77
CA HIS A 57 0.33 11.36 2.01
C HIS A 57 0.75 11.41 0.53
N ARG A 58 2.05 11.60 0.26
CA ARG A 58 2.58 11.60 -1.12
C ARG A 58 2.33 10.28 -1.85
N LEU A 59 2.32 9.17 -1.11
CA LEU A 59 2.04 7.86 -1.67
C LEU A 59 0.58 7.77 -2.12
N VAL A 60 -0.36 8.16 -1.26
CA VAL A 60 -1.80 8.22 -1.59
C VAL A 60 -2.04 9.13 -2.78
N GLU A 61 -1.51 10.37 -2.76
CA GLU A 61 -1.65 11.32 -3.88
C GLU A 61 -1.14 10.74 -5.22
N ARG A 62 -0.01 10.02 -5.19
CA ARG A 62 0.54 9.35 -6.37
C ARG A 62 -0.39 8.25 -6.86
N THR A 63 -0.91 7.42 -5.96
CA THR A 63 -1.81 6.31 -6.32
C THR A 63 -3.12 6.82 -6.92
N GLU A 64 -3.72 7.86 -6.32
CA GLU A 64 -4.93 8.50 -6.85
C GLU A 64 -4.72 9.06 -8.25
N ARG A 65 -3.55 9.68 -8.51
CA ARG A 65 -3.20 10.20 -9.84
C ARG A 65 -3.02 9.11 -10.89
N VAL A 66 -2.53 7.94 -10.49
CA VAL A 66 -2.20 6.84 -11.41
C VAL A 66 -3.40 5.95 -11.70
N ARG A 67 -4.41 5.91 -10.82
CA ARG A 67 -5.56 5.00 -10.94
C ARG A 67 -6.40 5.38 -12.17
N PRO A 68 -6.37 4.60 -13.29
CA PRO A 68 -7.45 4.65 -14.26
C PRO A 68 -8.65 3.97 -13.61
N LEU A 69 -9.86 4.41 -13.97
CA LEU A 69 -11.13 3.87 -13.48
C LEU A 69 -11.14 2.33 -13.62
N VAL A 70 -10.80 1.60 -12.56
CA VAL A 70 -11.09 0.18 -12.47
C VAL A 70 -12.59 0.10 -12.23
N ASP A 71 -13.28 -0.34 -13.28
CA ASP A 71 -14.68 -0.73 -13.27
C ASP A 71 -15.01 -1.56 -12.01
N LYS A 72 -16.03 -1.10 -11.29
CA LYS A 72 -16.59 -1.78 -10.13
C LYS A 72 -17.44 -2.96 -10.61
N SER A 73 -16.80 -3.98 -11.18
CA SER A 73 -17.46 -5.23 -11.57
C SER A 73 -16.85 -6.43 -10.85
N CYS A 74 -16.95 -6.41 -9.53
CA CYS A 74 -17.11 -7.64 -8.76
C CYS A 74 -17.94 -7.34 -7.51
N CYS A 75 -19.22 -7.05 -7.76
CA CYS A 75 -20.26 -7.36 -6.79
C CYS A 75 -20.20 -8.86 -6.46
N ASN A 76 -20.39 -9.16 -5.17
CA ASN A 76 -20.74 -10.45 -4.58
C ASN A 76 -19.62 -11.49 -4.47
N GLN A 77 -18.99 -11.54 -3.28
CA GLN A 77 -19.00 -12.78 -2.50
C GLN A 77 -19.29 -12.41 -1.04
N GLY A 78 -20.42 -12.89 -0.55
CA GLY A 78 -20.97 -12.57 0.75
C GLY A 78 -20.11 -13.11 1.88
N SER A 79 -20.01 -12.33 2.95
CA SER A 79 -19.66 -12.86 4.25
C SER A 79 -20.93 -13.48 4.83
N THR A 80 -21.18 -14.75 4.52
CA THR A 80 -21.86 -15.65 5.44
C THR A 80 -21.19 -15.50 6.81
N GLY A 81 -22.02 -15.41 7.85
CA GLY A 81 -21.60 -15.00 9.18
C GLY A 81 -20.53 -15.87 9.81
N ASN A 82 -20.02 -15.40 10.95
CA ASN A 82 -19.44 -16.29 11.93
C ASN A 82 -20.16 -16.10 13.27
N PRO A 83 -20.79 -17.15 13.82
CA PRO A 83 -21.28 -17.19 15.18
C PRO A 83 -20.10 -17.45 16.12
N TYR A 84 -19.80 -16.51 17.01
CA TYR A 84 -19.36 -16.69 18.40
C TYR A 84 -19.25 -15.30 19.02
#